data_AF-A0A7C1S4B8-F1
#
_entry.id   AF-A0A7C1S4B8-F1
#
_cell.length_a   1.000
_cell.length_b   1.000
_cell.length_c   1.000
_cell.angle_alpha   90.00
_cell.angle_beta   90.00
_cell.angle_gamma   90.00
#
_symmetry.space_group_name_H-M   'P 1'
#
loop_
_entity.id
_entity.type
_entity.pdbx_description
1 polymer ?
#
loop_
_entity_poly.entity_id
_entity_poly.type
_entity_poly.pdbx_seq_one_letter_code
_entity_poly.pdbx_strand_id
1 'polypeptide(L)'
;MTRQQNILTDPLRPQTFGEMIDALIITNIRMWHEQEKFFDLEKLRALPCDQIVPLLTYTTRLNLLRNRAMDGVDVLLAEQLSKRFPDVLQPPSPPDKDSTIIWEPT
;
A
#
# COMPACT_ATOMS: atom_id res chain seq x y z
N MET A 1 -10.21 -30.91 -9.35
CA MET A 1 -10.57 -29.60 -9.92
C MET A 1 -9.93 -28.52 -9.06
N THR A 2 -8.99 -27.76 -9.61
CA THR A 2 -8.31 -26.67 -8.88
C THR A 2 -9.22 -25.45 -8.93
N ARG A 3 -9.68 -24.97 -7.76
CA ARG A 3 -10.53 -23.77 -7.69
C ARG A 3 -9.73 -22.57 -8.23
N GLN A 4 -10.28 -21.87 -9.22
CA GLN A 4 -9.70 -20.64 -9.73
C GLN A 4 -9.77 -19.56 -8.63
N GLN A 5 -8.62 -18.94 -8.33
CA GLN A 5 -8.53 -17.89 -7.32
C GLN A 5 -9.26 -16.64 -7.81
N ASN A 6 -10.13 -16.10 -6.96
CA ASN A 6 -10.77 -14.81 -7.21
C ASN A 6 -9.87 -13.70 -6.67
N ILE A 7 -9.21 -12.99 -7.59
CA ILE A 7 -8.28 -11.91 -7.25
C ILE A 7 -8.95 -10.73 -6.54
N LEU A 8 -10.29 -10.59 -6.56
CA LEU A 8 -10.99 -9.51 -5.87
C LEU A 8 -11.35 -9.86 -4.43
N THR A 9 -11.57 -11.13 -4.12
CA THR A 9 -12.16 -11.53 -2.82
C THR A 9 -11.27 -12.44 -1.98
N ASP A 10 -10.41 -13.24 -2.60
CA ASP A 10 -9.68 -14.27 -1.86
C ASP A 10 -8.56 -13.65 -0.99
N PRO A 11 -8.24 -14.22 0.19
CA PRO A 11 -7.13 -13.72 1.01
C PRO A 11 -5.79 -13.83 0.28
N LEU A 12 -4.99 -12.76 0.34
CA LEU A 12 -3.62 -12.75 -0.18
C LEU A 12 -2.66 -13.27 0.89
N ARG A 13 -1.75 -14.18 0.49
CA ARG A 13 -0.74 -14.78 1.38
C ARG A 13 0.60 -14.88 0.64
N PRO A 14 1.26 -13.74 0.36
CA PRO A 14 2.52 -13.75 -0.38
C PRO A 14 3.63 -14.41 0.44
N GLN A 15 4.44 -15.23 -0.21
CA GLN A 15 5.61 -15.91 0.36
C GLN A 15 6.91 -15.56 -0.38
N THR A 16 6.81 -15.14 -1.63
CA THR A 16 7.94 -14.66 -2.44
C THR A 16 7.87 -13.16 -2.68
N PHE A 17 8.99 -12.56 -3.13
CA PHE A 17 9.00 -11.16 -3.55
C PHE A 17 8.03 -10.88 -4.69
N GLY A 18 7.99 -11.75 -5.71
CA GLY A 18 7.04 -11.63 -6.82
C GLY A 18 5.59 -11.66 -6.34
N GLU A 19 5.26 -12.59 -5.44
CA GLU A 19 3.92 -12.65 -4.84
C GLU A 19 3.60 -11.42 -3.97
N MET A 20 4.61 -10.77 -3.35
CA MET A 20 4.41 -9.52 -2.61
C MET A 20 4.06 -8.36 -3.56
N ILE A 21 4.70 -8.29 -4.72
CA ILE A 21 4.36 -7.34 -5.78
C ILE A 21 2.94 -7.61 -6.29
N ASP A 22 2.59 -8.88 -6.54
CA ASP A 22 1.23 -9.25 -6.94
C ASP A 22 0.21 -8.84 -5.87
N ALA A 23 0.52 -9.06 -4.59
CA ALA A 23 -0.35 -8.67 -3.49
C ALA A 23 -0.56 -7.15 -3.43
N LEU A 24 0.49 -6.35 -3.69
CA LEU A 24 0.39 -4.90 -3.78
C LEU A 24 -0.51 -4.47 -4.95
N ILE A 25 -0.29 -5.02 -6.15
CA ILE A 25 -1.10 -4.73 -7.34
C ILE A 25 -2.57 -5.09 -7.09
N ILE A 26 -2.84 -6.29 -6.61
CA ILE A 26 -4.20 -6.76 -6.34
C ILE A 26 -4.88 -5.90 -5.28
N THR A 27 -4.16 -5.53 -4.21
CA THR A 27 -4.76 -4.70 -3.16
C THR A 27 -5.07 -3.28 -3.66
N ASN A 28 -4.23 -2.72 -4.54
CA ASN A 28 -4.54 -1.46 -5.23
C ASN A 28 -5.80 -1.57 -6.09
N ILE A 29 -5.93 -2.63 -6.89
CA ILE A 29 -7.13 -2.86 -7.72
C ILE A 29 -8.38 -2.97 -6.85
N ARG A 30 -8.34 -3.76 -5.77
CA ARG A 30 -9.47 -3.90 -4.83
C ARG A 30 -9.84 -2.56 -4.22
N MET A 31 -8.84 -1.79 -3.78
CA MET A 31 -9.06 -0.49 -3.16
C MET A 31 -9.68 0.50 -4.14
N TRP A 32 -9.18 0.57 -5.38
CA TRP A 32 -9.78 1.42 -6.42
C TRP A 32 -11.23 1.03 -6.70
N HIS A 33 -11.51 -0.27 -6.89
CA HIS A 33 -12.89 -0.73 -7.13
C HIS A 33 -13.84 -0.39 -5.98
N GLU A 34 -13.39 -0.48 -4.73
CA GLU A 34 -14.21 -0.04 -3.61
C GLU A 34 -14.36 1.47 -3.57
N GLN A 35 -13.27 2.23 -3.75
CA GLN A 35 -13.29 3.68 -3.80
C GLN A 35 -14.22 4.23 -4.90
N GLU A 36 -14.34 3.53 -6.02
CA GLU A 36 -15.29 3.83 -7.09
C GLU A 36 -16.73 4.02 -6.59
N LYS A 37 -17.12 3.28 -5.55
CA LYS A 37 -18.46 3.33 -4.95
C LYS A 37 -18.71 4.62 -4.15
N PHE A 38 -17.67 5.41 -3.87
CA PHE A 38 -17.72 6.63 -3.06
C PHE A 38 -17.55 7.93 -3.87
N PHE A 39 -17.21 7.87 -5.16
CA PHE A 39 -17.01 9.11 -5.94
C PHE A 39 -18.32 9.88 -6.15
N ASP A 40 -19.46 9.20 -6.06
CA ASP A 40 -20.76 9.84 -6.02
C ASP A 40 -21.15 10.15 -4.57
N LEU A 41 -20.68 11.30 -4.09
CA LEU A 41 -20.93 11.77 -2.73
C LEU A 41 -22.42 11.99 -2.44
N GLU A 42 -23.25 12.25 -3.45
CA GLU A 42 -24.70 12.38 -3.27
C GLU A 42 -25.33 11.02 -3.00
N LYS A 43 -24.98 9.99 -3.78
CA LYS A 43 -25.41 8.61 -3.48
C LYS A 43 -24.92 8.14 -2.12
N LEU A 44 -23.67 8.43 -1.76
CA LEU A 44 -23.11 8.06 -0.46
C LEU A 44 -23.89 8.70 0.70
N ARG A 45 -24.25 9.98 0.58
CA ARG A 45 -25.04 10.70 1.60
C ARG A 45 -26.48 10.21 1.71
N ALA A 46 -27.03 9.64 0.63
CA ALA A 46 -28.36 9.06 0.62
C ALA A 46 -28.42 7.65 1.26
N LEU A 47 -27.27 7.00 1.50
CA LEU A 47 -27.24 5.71 2.17
C LEU A 47 -27.49 5.85 3.67
N PRO A 48 -28.21 4.91 4.29
CA PRO A 48 -28.36 4.90 5.74
C PRO A 48 -27.04 4.48 6.42
N CYS A 49 -26.84 4.94 7.65
CA CYS A 49 -25.58 4.78 8.39
C CYS A 49 -25.14 3.30 8.53
N ASP A 50 -26.09 2.38 8.67
CA ASP A 50 -25.86 0.94 8.75
C ASP A 50 -25.25 0.35 7.46
N GLN A 51 -25.40 1.03 6.32
CA GLN A 51 -24.76 0.67 5.05
C GLN A 51 -23.44 1.42 4.83
N ILE A 52 -23.33 2.66 5.30
CA ILE A 52 -22.11 3.48 5.17
C ILE A 52 -20.96 2.91 6.01
N VAL A 53 -21.22 2.52 7.26
CA VAL A 53 -20.17 2.07 8.19
C VAL A 53 -19.43 0.82 7.68
N PRO A 54 -20.11 -0.25 7.21
CA PRO A 54 -19.44 -1.41 6.61
C PRO A 54 -18.61 -1.05 5.39
N LEU A 55 -19.14 -0.17 4.52
CA LEU A 55 -18.48 0.28 3.30
C LEU A 55 -17.15 0.99 3.63
N LEU A 56 -17.18 1.99 4.51
CA LEU A 56 -15.98 2.71 4.96
C LEU A 56 -14.98 1.81 5.69
N THR A 57 -15.49 0.88 6.51
CA THR A 57 -14.64 -0.08 7.23
C THR A 57 -13.89 -0.98 6.26
N TYR A 58 -14.55 -1.46 5.21
CA TYR A 58 -13.92 -2.31 4.20
C TYR A 58 -12.85 -1.55 3.41
N THR A 59 -13.15 -0.33 2.96
CA THR A 59 -12.18 0.53 2.26
C THR A 59 -10.97 0.87 3.13
N THR A 60 -11.18 1.11 4.43
CA THR A 60 -10.10 1.35 5.39
C THR A 60 -9.22 0.11 5.54
N ARG A 61 -9.83 -1.08 5.61
CA ARG A 61 -9.10 -2.35 5.65
C ARG A 61 -8.26 -2.58 4.40
N LEU A 62 -8.77 -2.26 3.21
CA LEU A 62 -8.02 -2.37 1.97
C LEU A 62 -6.80 -1.43 1.94
N ASN A 63 -6.96 -0.20 2.43
CA ASN A 63 -5.82 0.73 2.59
C ASN A 63 -4.74 0.17 3.51
N LEU A 64 -5.13 -0.41 4.65
CA LEU A 64 -4.18 -1.05 5.58
C LEU A 64 -3.44 -2.23 4.92
N LEU A 65 -4.15 -3.05 4.15
CA LEU A 65 -3.55 -4.16 3.42
C LEU A 65 -2.56 -3.67 2.36
N ARG A 66 -2.90 -2.59 1.64
CA ARG A 66 -2.00 -1.98 0.64
C ARG A 66 -0.72 -1.50 1.31
N ASN A 67 -0.86 -0.78 2.44
CA ASN A 67 0.29 -0.27 3.18
C ASN A 67 1.21 -1.40 3.63
N ARG A 68 0.65 -2.48 4.19
CA ARG A 68 1.44 -3.67 4.56
C ARG A 68 2.16 -4.31 3.37
N ALA A 69 1.52 -4.34 2.20
CA ALA A 69 2.15 -4.84 0.99
C ALA A 69 3.30 -3.93 0.53
N MET A 70 3.13 -2.60 0.59
CA MET A 70 4.22 -1.64 0.32
C MET A 70 5.38 -1.83 1.29
N ASP A 71 5.11 -1.91 2.60
CA ASP A 71 6.14 -2.14 3.62
C ASP A 71 6.92 -3.44 3.33
N GLY A 72 6.21 -4.51 2.95
CA GLY A 72 6.83 -5.78 2.57
C GLY A 72 7.71 -5.68 1.33
N VAL A 73 7.27 -4.93 0.30
CA VAL A 73 8.07 -4.67 -0.89
C VAL A 73 9.32 -3.86 -0.55
N ASP A 74 9.18 -2.81 0.24
CA ASP A 74 10.29 -1.93 0.64
C ASP A 74 11.36 -2.70 1.40
N VAL A 75 10.98 -3.51 2.39
CA VAL A 75 11.90 -4.35 3.16
C VAL A 75 12.65 -5.32 2.24
N LEU A 76 11.92 -6.06 1.40
CA LEU A 76 12.53 -7.04 0.51
C LEU A 76 13.44 -6.39 -0.52
N LEU A 77 13.05 -5.25 -1.08
CA LEU A 77 13.89 -4.50 -2.03
C LEU A 77 15.15 -3.98 -1.34
N ALA A 78 15.03 -3.40 -0.14
CA ALA A 78 16.17 -2.92 0.63
C ALA A 78 17.16 -4.04 0.94
N GLU A 79 16.68 -5.23 1.32
CA GLU A 79 17.54 -6.41 1.52
C GLU A 79 18.30 -6.82 0.23
N GLN A 80 17.62 -6.82 -0.91
CA GLN A 80 18.25 -7.16 -2.19
C GLN A 80 19.29 -6.12 -2.61
N LEU A 81 18.98 -4.83 -2.43
CA LEU A 81 19.91 -3.75 -2.71
C LEU A 81 21.13 -3.80 -1.79
N SER A 82 20.93 -4.05 -0.50
CA SER A 82 22.02 -4.19 0.49
C SER A 82 22.99 -5.30 0.10
N LYS A 83 22.46 -6.44 -0.37
CA LYS A 83 23.28 -7.58 -0.83
C LYS A 83 24.01 -7.28 -2.14
N ARG A 84 23.36 -6.56 -3.06
CA ARG A 84 23.90 -6.28 -4.39
C ARG A 84 24.91 -5.13 -4.40
N PHE A 85 24.70 -4.13 -3.53
CA PHE A 85 25.44 -2.88 -3.46
C PHE A 85 25.83 -2.57 -2.00
N PRO A 86 26.71 -3.37 -1.38
CA PRO A 86 27.06 -3.20 0.03
C PRO A 86 27.69 -1.83 0.33
N ASP A 87 28.36 -1.22 -0.65
CA ASP A 87 29.08 0.05 -0.49
C ASP A 87 28.16 1.29 -0.57
N VAL A 88 26.94 1.14 -1.09
CA VAL A 88 25.96 2.24 -1.23
C VAL A 88 25.27 2.59 0.09
N LEU A 89 25.32 1.70 1.08
CA LEU A 89 24.76 1.91 2.43
C LEU A 89 25.76 2.56 3.41
N GLN A 90 26.88 3.09 2.93
CA GLN A 90 27.66 3.98 3.78
C GLN A 90 26.75 5.15 4.18
N PRO A 91 26.57 5.42 5.49
CA PRO A 91 25.83 6.58 5.91
C PRO A 91 26.44 7.79 5.20
N PRO A 92 25.62 8.74 4.70
CA PRO A 92 26.17 9.94 4.10
C PRO A 92 27.18 10.53 5.09
N SER A 93 28.34 10.95 4.58
CA SER A 93 29.29 11.75 5.36
C SER A 93 28.49 12.80 6.13
N PRO A 94 28.77 13.00 7.43
CA PRO A 94 27.95 13.87 8.26
C PRO A 94 27.75 15.21 7.55
N PRO A 95 26.53 15.76 7.54
CA PRO A 95 26.24 16.98 6.81
C PRO A 95 27.22 18.06 7.25
N ASP A 96 27.79 18.79 6.29
CA ASP A 96 28.55 20.00 6.58
C ASP A 96 27.66 20.89 7.45
N LYS A 97 28.18 21.30 8.61
CA LYS A 97 27.43 21.94 9.71
C LYS A 97 26.71 23.25 9.32
N ASP A 98 26.83 23.69 8.08
CA ASP A 98 26.26 24.94 7.54
C ASP A 98 24.97 24.77 6.72
N SER A 99 24.49 23.55 6.47
CA SER A 99 23.25 23.34 5.70
C SER A 99 21.99 23.37 6.56
N THR A 100 21.67 24.55 7.12
CA THR A 100 20.37 24.78 7.75
C THR A 100 19.30 24.88 6.66
N ILE A 101 18.62 23.78 6.36
CA ILE A 101 17.46 23.77 5.45
C ILE A 101 16.30 24.44 6.18
N ILE A 102 16.01 25.70 5.82
CA ILE A 102 14.81 26.42 6.23
C ILE A 102 13.68 25.97 5.30
N TRP A 103 12.73 25.20 5.83
CA TRP A 103 11.45 24.96 5.15
C TRP A 103 10.57 26.20 5.34
N GLU A 104 10.54 27.10 4.36
CA GLU A 104 9.47 28.10 4.31
C GLU A 104 8.24 27.50 3.60
N PRO A 105 7.05 27.53 4.23
CA PRO A 105 5.82 27.14 3.54
C PRO A 105 5.44 28.22 2.53
N THR A 106 5.17 27.80 1.29
CA THR A 106 4.47 28.61 0.28
C THR A 106 2.97 28.37 0.36
#